data_AF-A0A7Y3FW03-F1
#
_entry.id   AF-A0A7Y3FW03-F1
#
_cell.length_a   1.000
_cell.length_b   1.000
_cell.length_c   1.000
_cell.angle_alpha   90.00
_cell.angle_beta   90.00
_cell.angle_gamma   90.00
#
_symmetry.space_group_name_H-M   'P 1'
#
loop_
_entity.id
_entity.type
_entity.pdbx_description
1 polymer ?
#
loop_
_entity_poly.entity_id
_entity_poly.type
_entity_poly.pdbx_seq_one_letter_code
_entity_poly.pdbx_strand_id
1 'polypeptide(L)'
;SETVGDLSGFLTYDLNIIDVSLLASTFFNNGSSADIFTGLMLDKPIYSSDHSFVIDPTVAMYVGSQYFYEEYYNTSRLGNRKGQGPGSGNSQPLTTNLVEIKEASKFQILNIEVGLPMQYQHKHFIFSFTPVLAFPQSSATITTEDEVITEELESTFYFSAGISYWFPSKKKQN
;
A
#
# COMPACT_ATOMS: atom_id res chain seq x y z
N SER A 1 16.33 -0.32 2.95
CA SER A 1 16.13 -1.54 3.75
C SER A 1 15.19 -2.50 3.02
N GLU A 2 15.30 -3.80 3.30
CA GLU A 2 14.46 -4.86 2.75
C GLU A 2 13.54 -5.38 3.87
N THR A 3 12.26 -5.57 3.56
CA THR A 3 11.30 -6.21 4.47
C THR A 3 11.63 -7.70 4.58
N VAL A 4 11.96 -8.16 5.78
CA VAL A 4 12.37 -9.55 6.06
C VAL A 4 11.17 -10.43 6.43
N GLY A 5 10.08 -9.82 6.87
CA GLY A 5 8.81 -10.48 7.12
C GLY A 5 7.73 -9.50 7.54
N ASP A 6 6.49 -9.96 7.54
CA ASP A 6 5.33 -9.19 8.00
C ASP A 6 4.45 -10.03 8.92
N LEU A 7 3.69 -9.33 9.76
CA LEU A 7 2.58 -9.88 10.52
C LEU A 7 1.36 -9.02 10.23
N SER A 8 0.32 -9.62 9.66
CA SER A 8 -0.91 -8.94 9.29
C SER A 8 -2.13 -9.61 9.93
N GLY A 9 -3.05 -8.80 10.43
CA GLY A 9 -4.31 -9.21 11.05
C GLY A 9 -5.49 -8.44 10.49
N PHE A 10 -6.61 -9.13 10.30
CA PHE A 10 -7.82 -8.57 9.73
C PHE A 10 -9.03 -8.94 10.57
N LEU A 11 -9.88 -7.97 10.88
CA LEU A 11 -11.13 -8.14 11.62
C LEU A 11 -12.26 -7.47 10.84
N THR A 12 -13.31 -8.22 10.52
CA THR A 12 -14.51 -7.68 9.87
C THR A 12 -15.73 -7.90 10.75
N TYR A 13 -16.61 -6.92 10.76
CA TYR A 13 -17.91 -6.99 11.41
C TYR A 13 -19.01 -6.51 10.46
N ASP A 14 -20.04 -7.34 10.29
CA ASP A 14 -21.23 -7.05 9.47
C ASP A 14 -22.28 -6.34 10.32
N LEU A 15 -22.55 -5.06 10.02
CA LEU A 15 -23.58 -4.24 10.68
C LEU A 15 -24.96 -4.32 9.97
N ASN A 16 -25.17 -5.31 9.09
CA ASN A 16 -26.26 -5.47 8.13
C ASN A 16 -26.32 -4.39 7.03
N ILE A 17 -26.11 -3.12 7.38
CA ILE A 17 -26.18 -1.98 6.46
C ILE A 17 -24.83 -1.75 5.77
N ILE A 18 -23.74 -2.04 6.47
CA ILE A 18 -22.37 -1.84 6.00
C ILE A 18 -21.46 -2.85 6.70
N ASP A 19 -20.45 -3.31 6.00
CA ASP A 19 -19.36 -4.09 6.56
C ASP A 19 -18.24 -3.15 7.00
N VAL A 20 -17.71 -3.38 8.20
CA VAL A 20 -16.60 -2.60 8.75
C VAL A 20 -15.43 -3.53 8.95
N SER A 21 -14.32 -3.22 8.31
CA SER A 21 -13.09 -4.00 8.42
C SER A 21 -11.94 -3.18 8.98
N LEU A 22 -11.19 -3.78 9.90
CA LEU A 22 -9.95 -3.25 10.45
C LEU A 22 -8.80 -4.16 10.01
N LEU A 23 -7.82 -3.57 9.34
CA LEU A 23 -6.54 -4.16 9.01
C LEU A 23 -5.48 -3.58 9.96
N ALA A 24 -4.60 -4.43 10.47
CA ALA A 24 -3.39 -4.02 11.17
C ALA A 24 -2.24 -4.90 10.70
N SER A 25 -1.16 -4.27 10.28
CA SER A 25 0.03 -4.92 9.76
C SER A 25 1.28 -4.30 10.34
N THR A 26 2.27 -5.15 10.64
CA THR A 26 3.61 -4.76 11.04
C THR A 26 4.62 -5.38 10.09
N PHE A 27 5.48 -4.55 9.50
CA PHE A 27 6.54 -4.97 8.60
C PHE A 27 7.89 -4.89 9.33
N PHE A 28 8.60 -6.02 9.39
CA PHE A 28 9.92 -6.11 10.02
C PHE A 28 11.01 -5.86 8.97
N ASN A 29 11.76 -4.77 9.15
CA ASN A 29 12.74 -4.30 8.19
C ASN A 29 14.17 -4.62 8.64
N ASN A 30 15.04 -5.00 7.71
CA ASN A 30 16.45 -5.27 8.02
C ASN A 30 17.21 -3.95 8.27
N GLY A 31 17.78 -3.77 9.44
CA GLY A 31 18.59 -2.57 9.77
C GLY A 31 17.79 -1.29 10.05
N SER A 32 16.46 -1.34 10.14
CA SER A 32 15.62 -0.21 10.54
C SER A 32 14.50 -0.64 11.49
N SER A 33 13.74 0.34 12.01
CA SER A 33 12.58 0.08 12.87
C SER A 33 11.45 -0.60 12.08
N ALA A 34 10.59 -1.32 12.80
CA ALA A 34 9.41 -1.92 12.21
C ALA A 34 8.42 -0.84 11.76
N ASP A 35 7.81 -1.03 10.60
CA ASP A 35 6.74 -0.17 10.11
C ASP A 35 5.38 -0.72 10.51
N ILE A 36 4.51 0.16 10.98
CA ILE A 36 3.16 -0.20 11.38
C ILE A 36 2.18 0.46 10.42
N PHE A 37 1.22 -0.33 9.94
CA PHE A 37 0.18 0.07 9.03
C PHE A 37 -1.17 -0.38 9.56
N THR A 38 -2.18 0.47 9.49
CA THR A 38 -3.56 0.13 9.79
C THR A 38 -4.49 0.64 8.70
N GLY A 39 -5.52 -0.14 8.40
CA GLY A 39 -6.56 0.22 7.45
C GLY A 39 -7.93 0.11 8.10
N LEU A 40 -8.80 1.07 7.85
CA LEU A 40 -10.22 0.98 8.10
C LEU A 40 -10.94 0.94 6.75
N MET A 41 -11.77 -0.07 6.53
CA MET A 41 -12.53 -0.24 5.31
C MET A 41 -14.01 -0.32 5.63
N LEU A 42 -14.80 0.34 4.79
CA LEU A 42 -16.25 0.33 4.81
C LEU A 42 -16.73 -0.12 3.44
N ASP A 43 -17.50 -1.19 3.39
CA ASP A 43 -17.99 -1.76 2.14
C ASP A 43 -19.40 -2.31 2.27
N LYS A 44 -20.07 -2.50 1.14
CA LYS A 44 -21.41 -3.09 1.12
C LYS A 44 -21.64 -3.81 -0.21
N PRO A 45 -21.47 -5.14 -0.26
CA PRO A 45 -21.69 -5.87 -1.49
C PRO A 45 -23.19 -5.88 -1.86
N ILE A 46 -23.47 -5.53 -3.10
CA ILE A 46 -24.79 -5.51 -3.72
C ILE A 46 -24.83 -6.58 -4.80
N TYR A 47 -25.69 -7.58 -4.60
CA TYR A 47 -25.84 -8.70 -5.52
C TYR A 47 -27.03 -8.52 -6.46
N SER A 48 -26.90 -9.00 -7.70
CA SER A 48 -28.05 -9.23 -8.57
C SER A 48 -28.96 -10.31 -7.98
N SER A 49 -30.23 -10.34 -8.40
CA SER A 49 -31.20 -11.31 -7.86
C SER A 49 -30.79 -12.78 -8.05
N ASP A 50 -30.08 -13.07 -9.14
CA ASP A 50 -29.55 -14.40 -9.46
C ASP A 50 -28.14 -14.65 -8.91
N HIS A 51 -27.57 -13.69 -8.17
CA HIS A 51 -26.22 -13.72 -7.60
C HIS A 51 -25.10 -13.92 -8.64
N SER A 52 -25.38 -13.72 -9.94
CA SER A 52 -24.37 -13.81 -10.99
C SER A 52 -23.49 -12.57 -11.05
N PHE A 53 -23.92 -11.44 -10.48
CA PHE A 53 -23.19 -10.19 -10.49
C PHE A 53 -23.16 -9.56 -9.11
N VAL A 54 -22.02 -8.99 -8.74
CA VAL A 54 -21.82 -8.21 -7.52
C VAL A 54 -21.12 -6.90 -7.85
N ILE A 55 -21.62 -5.82 -7.25
CA ILE A 55 -20.90 -4.54 -7.12
C ILE A 55 -20.66 -4.35 -5.63
N ASP A 56 -19.44 -3.99 -5.27
CA ASP A 56 -19.05 -3.76 -3.89
C ASP A 56 -18.43 -2.36 -3.74
N PRO A 57 -19.24 -1.31 -3.52
CA PRO A 57 -18.73 0.02 -3.26
C PRO A 57 -17.93 0.02 -1.95
N THR A 58 -16.69 0.49 -2.02
CA THR A 58 -15.76 0.47 -0.87
C THR A 58 -15.19 1.86 -0.63
N VAL A 59 -15.05 2.23 0.64
CA VAL A 59 -14.22 3.36 1.09
C VAL A 59 -13.21 2.82 2.09
N ALA A 60 -11.92 3.07 1.83
CA ALA A 60 -10.84 2.64 2.70
C ALA A 60 -10.01 3.85 3.13
N MET A 61 -9.53 3.83 4.36
CA MET A 61 -8.59 4.81 4.91
C MET A 61 -7.41 4.05 5.50
N TYR A 62 -6.20 4.47 5.17
CA TYR A 62 -5.00 3.85 5.69
C TYR A 62 -4.16 4.86 6.47
N VAL A 63 -3.56 4.38 7.55
CA VAL A 63 -2.78 5.16 8.51
C VAL A 63 -1.52 4.35 8.83
N GLY A 64 -0.36 4.98 8.93
CA GLY A 64 0.87 4.25 9.23
C GLY A 64 2.08 5.12 9.47
N SER A 65 3.19 4.47 9.85
CA SER A 65 4.54 5.05 9.88
C SER A 65 5.20 5.00 8.50
N GLN A 66 6.30 5.74 8.31
CA GLN A 66 7.02 5.81 7.03
C GLN A 66 8.52 5.52 7.16
N TYR A 67 8.92 4.64 8.09
CA TYR A 67 10.34 4.33 8.35
C TYR A 67 11.03 3.67 7.15
N PHE A 68 10.32 2.85 6.38
CA PHE A 68 10.85 2.26 5.14
C PHE A 68 11.31 3.31 4.13
N TYR A 69 10.52 4.38 3.95
CA TYR A 69 10.84 5.44 3.00
C TYR A 69 12.07 6.23 3.42
N GLU A 70 12.19 6.56 4.71
CA GLU A 70 13.36 7.26 5.27
C GLU A 70 14.65 6.47 4.99
N GLU A 71 14.62 5.18 5.29
CA GLU A 71 15.76 4.29 5.09
C GLU A 71 16.11 4.10 3.60
N TYR A 72 15.13 4.08 2.69
CA TYR A 72 15.36 4.04 1.25
C TYR A 72 16.13 5.28 0.75
N TYR A 73 15.74 6.48 1.18
CA TYR A 73 16.45 7.71 0.80
C TYR A 73 17.86 7.76 1.39
N ASN A 74 18.03 7.31 2.64
CA ASN A 74 19.32 7.22 3.32
C ASN A 74 20.29 6.24 2.65
N THR A 75 19.82 5.06 2.23
CA THR A 75 20.71 3.99 1.73
C THR A 75 20.84 3.93 0.21
N SER A 76 19.82 4.35 -0.53
CA SER A 76 19.68 4.00 -1.96
C SER A 76 19.69 5.21 -2.89
N ARG A 77 18.95 6.28 -2.57
CA ARG A 77 18.73 7.39 -3.51
C ARG A 77 19.63 8.61 -3.31
N LEU A 78 19.93 8.99 -2.06
CA LEU A 78 20.74 10.18 -1.76
C LEU A 78 22.09 9.82 -1.11
N GLY A 79 22.14 8.80 -0.26
CA GLY A 79 23.41 8.29 0.31
C GLY A 79 24.33 7.60 -0.71
N ASN A 80 23.81 7.26 -1.90
CA ASN A 80 24.53 6.61 -2.99
C ASN A 80 24.67 7.48 -4.25
N ARG A 81 24.68 8.83 -4.10
CA ARG A 81 25.29 9.69 -5.13
C ARG A 81 26.79 9.42 -5.17
N LYS A 82 27.12 8.31 -5.82
CA LYS A 82 28.44 7.84 -6.23
C LYS A 82 28.95 8.82 -7.28
N GLY A 83 29.35 10.01 -6.85
CA GLY A 83 30.25 10.88 -7.58
C GLY A 83 31.63 10.24 -7.57
N GLN A 84 31.82 9.19 -8.37
CA GLN A 84 33.15 8.71 -8.78
C GLN A 84 32.98 7.79 -9.99
N GLY A 85 33.07 8.39 -11.17
CA GLY A 85 33.74 7.73 -12.26
C GLY A 85 35.17 7.37 -11.81
N PRO A 86 35.82 6.38 -12.43
CA PRO A 86 37.15 5.92 -12.00
C PRO A 86 38.18 7.01 -12.31
N GLY A 87 38.45 7.89 -11.34
CA GLY A 87 39.35 9.02 -11.51
C GLY A 87 39.73 9.69 -10.19
N SER A 88 40.92 9.32 -9.70
CA SER A 88 41.85 10.14 -8.92
C SER A 88 41.36 10.88 -7.65
N GLY A 89 41.73 10.33 -6.50
CA GLY A 89 42.49 11.06 -5.47
C GLY A 89 41.86 12.27 -4.78
N ASN A 90 41.14 12.04 -3.68
CA ASN A 90 41.34 12.73 -2.40
C ASN A 90 40.37 12.17 -1.35
N SER A 91 40.90 11.76 -0.20
CA SER A 91 40.12 11.32 0.95
C SER A 91 39.45 12.53 1.60
N GLN A 92 38.20 12.80 1.23
CA GLN A 92 37.30 13.63 2.05
C GLN A 92 36.46 12.69 2.95
N PRO A 93 36.15 13.08 4.20
CA PRO A 93 35.26 12.30 5.04
C PRO A 93 33.92 12.16 4.32
N LEU A 94 33.42 10.93 4.25
CA LEU A 94 32.08 10.63 3.75
C LEU A 94 31.07 11.32 4.67
N THR A 95 30.59 12.51 4.30
CA THR A 95 29.37 13.08 4.87
C THR A 95 28.24 12.17 4.44
N THR A 96 27.84 11.26 5.33
CA THR A 96 26.56 10.56 5.21
C THR A 96 25.48 11.61 5.28
N ASN A 97 24.92 11.99 4.13
CA ASN A 97 23.71 12.80 4.08
C ASN A 97 22.59 12.01 4.77
N LEU A 98 22.41 12.25 6.06
CA LEU A 98 21.28 11.77 6.84
C LEU A 98 20.05 12.52 6.37
N VAL A 99 19.25 11.85 5.57
CA VAL A 99 17.91 12.25 5.20
C VAL A 99 17.00 11.89 6.37
N GLU A 100 16.55 12.90 7.08
CA GLU A 100 15.53 12.76 8.11
C GLU A 100 14.18 13.05 7.46
N ILE A 101 13.29 12.04 7.41
CA ILE A 101 11.88 12.28 7.11
C ILE A 101 11.22 12.60 8.43
N LYS A 102 10.97 13.90 8.67
CA LYS A 102 10.45 14.43 9.94
C LYS A 102 9.13 13.79 10.37
N GLU A 103 8.40 13.20 9.42
CA GLU A 103 7.13 12.51 9.62
C GLU A 103 7.25 10.98 9.75
N ALA A 104 8.43 10.36 9.53
CA ALA A 104 8.55 8.90 9.49
C ALA A 104 8.15 8.21 10.80
N SER A 105 8.38 8.87 11.93
CA SER A 105 7.98 8.40 13.26
C SER A 105 6.53 8.72 13.65
N LYS A 106 5.81 9.51 12.84
CA LYS A 106 4.43 9.91 13.14
C LYS A 106 3.47 8.93 12.48
N PHE A 107 2.55 8.40 13.29
CA PHE A 107 1.42 7.65 12.78
C PHE A 107 0.42 8.63 12.14
N GLN A 108 0.32 8.62 10.81
CA GLN A 108 -0.45 9.62 10.06
C GLN A 108 -1.34 8.97 9.00
N ILE A 109 -2.43 9.66 8.64
CA ILE A 109 -3.31 9.22 7.55
C ILE A 109 -2.51 9.30 6.25
N LEU A 110 -2.34 8.16 5.60
CA LEU A 110 -1.54 8.00 4.39
C LEU A 110 -2.37 8.34 3.16
N ASN A 111 -3.54 7.72 3.04
CA ASN A 111 -4.45 7.90 1.93
C ASN A 111 -5.88 7.51 2.31
N ILE A 112 -6.82 8.02 1.52
CA ILE A 112 -8.20 7.56 1.46
C ILE A 112 -8.44 7.03 0.06
N GLU A 113 -9.11 5.90 -0.07
CA GLU A 113 -9.44 5.28 -1.34
C GLU A 113 -10.95 5.08 -1.46
N VAL A 114 -11.48 5.32 -2.65
CA VAL A 114 -12.85 4.97 -3.03
C VAL A 114 -12.78 3.98 -4.17
N GLY A 115 -13.34 2.79 -3.96
CA GLY A 115 -13.34 1.69 -4.90
C GLY A 115 -14.75 1.30 -5.34
N LEU A 116 -14.84 0.73 -6.54
CA LEU A 116 -16.06 0.06 -7.01
C LEU A 116 -15.77 -1.34 -7.58
N PRO A 117 -15.21 -2.27 -6.80
CA PRO A 117 -15.06 -3.66 -7.21
C PRO A 117 -16.34 -4.26 -7.80
N MET A 118 -16.19 -4.94 -8.93
CA MET A 118 -17.27 -5.63 -9.61
C MET A 118 -16.82 -7.03 -10.00
N GLN A 119 -17.72 -8.01 -9.84
CA GLN A 119 -17.49 -9.36 -10.34
C GLN A 119 -18.74 -9.90 -11.05
N TYR A 120 -18.53 -10.59 -12.17
CA TYR A 120 -19.56 -11.26 -12.93
C TYR A 120 -19.20 -12.74 -13.13
N GLN A 121 -20.08 -13.62 -12.67
CA GLN A 121 -19.95 -15.07 -12.78
C GLN A 121 -20.80 -15.58 -13.93
N HIS A 122 -20.16 -16.27 -14.87
CA HIS A 122 -20.83 -16.94 -15.97
C HIS A 122 -20.31 -18.36 -16.14
N LYS A 123 -21.13 -19.35 -15.77
CA LYS A 123 -20.81 -20.78 -15.79
C LYS A 123 -19.58 -21.09 -14.92
N HIS A 124 -18.42 -21.32 -15.55
CA HIS A 124 -17.16 -21.62 -14.89
C HIS A 124 -16.20 -20.43 -14.87
N PHE A 125 -16.59 -19.29 -15.46
CA PHE A 125 -15.77 -18.09 -15.54
C PHE A 125 -16.23 -17.04 -14.54
N ILE A 126 -15.27 -16.33 -13.96
CA ILE A 126 -15.47 -15.15 -13.13
C ILE A 126 -14.69 -14.01 -13.77
N PHE A 127 -15.38 -12.94 -14.14
CA PHE A 127 -14.79 -11.71 -14.63
C PHE A 127 -14.74 -10.72 -13.48
N SER A 128 -13.60 -10.07 -13.24
CA SER A 128 -13.43 -9.06 -12.21
C SER A 128 -12.94 -7.74 -12.79
N PHE A 129 -13.44 -6.65 -12.25
CA PHE A 129 -12.97 -5.30 -12.55
C PHE A 129 -13.05 -4.44 -11.30
N THR A 130 -11.94 -3.87 -10.87
CA THR A 130 -11.82 -3.10 -9.62
C THR A 130 -11.18 -1.74 -9.92
N PRO A 131 -11.97 -0.72 -10.26
CA PRO A 131 -11.51 0.66 -10.33
C PRO A 131 -11.40 1.25 -8.92
N VAL A 132 -10.35 2.03 -8.70
CA VAL A 132 -10.07 2.72 -7.43
C VAL A 132 -9.56 4.13 -7.72
N LEU A 133 -10.05 5.08 -6.93
CA LEU A 133 -9.55 6.45 -6.86
C LEU A 133 -8.90 6.67 -5.49
N ALA A 134 -7.59 6.91 -5.48
CA ALA A 134 -6.81 7.12 -4.28
C ALA A 134 -6.47 8.60 -4.08
N PHE A 135 -6.67 9.07 -2.86
CA PHE A 135 -6.42 10.44 -2.39
C PHE A 135 -5.32 10.42 -1.33
N PRO A 136 -4.04 10.60 -1.71
CA PRO A 136 -2.95 10.71 -0.75
C PRO A 136 -3.16 11.89 0.20
N GLN A 137 -2.92 11.70 1.50
CA GLN A 137 -3.17 12.70 2.56
C GLN A 137 -1.88 13.19 3.23
N SER A 138 -0.81 12.40 3.23
CA SER A 138 0.45 12.78 3.86
C SER A 138 1.57 12.94 2.84
N SER A 139 2.12 14.15 2.74
CA SER A 139 3.29 14.46 1.92
C SER A 139 4.56 14.23 2.73
N ALA A 140 5.55 13.54 2.19
CA ALA A 140 6.85 13.46 2.84
C ALA A 140 7.60 14.78 2.66
N THR A 141 8.08 15.37 3.76
CA THR A 141 9.03 16.49 3.69
C THR A 141 10.44 15.94 3.81
N ILE A 142 11.19 15.99 2.71
CA ILE A 142 12.58 15.55 2.66
C ILE A 142 13.45 16.76 3.01
N THR A 143 14.12 16.71 4.16
CA THR A 143 15.11 17.73 4.55
C THR A 143 16.50 17.18 4.23
N THR A 144 17.24 17.90 3.38
CA THR A 144 18.68 17.68 3.16
C THR A 144 19.47 18.87 3.72
N GLU A 145 20.80 18.77 3.81
CA GLU A 145 21.64 19.86 4.36
C GLU A 145 21.47 21.21 3.62
N ASP A 146 21.05 21.17 2.34
CA ASP A 146 20.98 22.34 1.47
C ASP A 146 19.54 22.76 1.07
N GLU A 147 18.55 21.86 1.18
CA GLU A 147 17.21 22.10 0.63
C GLU A 147 16.11 21.30 1.36
N VAL A 148 14.93 21.93 1.48
CA VAL A 148 13.68 21.31 1.97
C VAL A 148 12.76 21.06 0.78
N ILE A 149 12.56 19.79 0.43
CA ILE A 149 11.68 19.38 -0.67
C ILE A 149 10.41 18.78 -0.07
N THR A 150 9.26 19.36 -0.41
CA THR A 150 7.94 18.81 -0.05
C THR A 150 7.35 18.09 -1.26
N GLU A 151 6.91 16.85 -1.09
CA GLU A 151 6.22 16.12 -2.17
C GLU A 151 4.84 16.72 -2.48
N GLU A 152 4.53 16.89 -3.76
CA GLU A 152 3.18 17.23 -4.23
C GLU A 152 2.33 15.95 -4.32
N LEU A 153 1.19 15.95 -3.66
CA LEU A 153 0.26 14.83 -3.63
C LEU A 153 -0.80 14.99 -4.71
N GLU A 154 -0.78 14.12 -5.72
CA GLU A 154 -1.81 14.06 -6.75
C GLU A 154 -2.73 12.85 -6.55
N SER A 155 -4.03 13.03 -6.77
CA SER A 155 -4.98 11.92 -6.73
C SER A 155 -4.73 10.95 -7.88
N THR A 156 -4.73 9.65 -7.59
CA THR A 156 -4.40 8.62 -8.58
C THR A 156 -5.61 7.74 -8.84
N PHE A 157 -6.00 7.63 -10.11
CA PHE A 157 -6.95 6.62 -10.56
C PHE A 157 -6.20 5.39 -11.08
N TYR A 158 -6.56 4.21 -10.59
CA TYR A 158 -6.05 2.95 -11.08
C TYR A 158 -7.17 1.90 -11.14
N PHE A 159 -6.93 0.82 -11.89
CA PHE A 159 -7.87 -0.29 -11.95
C PHE A 159 -7.14 -1.61 -12.10
N SER A 160 -7.76 -2.69 -11.64
CA SER A 160 -7.38 -4.07 -12.01
C SER A 160 -8.53 -4.76 -12.73
N ALA A 161 -8.20 -5.65 -13.66
CA ALA A 161 -9.17 -6.45 -14.40
C ALA A 161 -8.66 -7.90 -14.48
N GLY A 162 -9.55 -8.88 -14.35
CA GLY A 162 -9.17 -10.28 -14.29
C GLY A 162 -10.23 -11.22 -14.85
N ILE A 163 -9.76 -12.40 -15.26
CA ILE A 163 -10.61 -13.53 -15.63
C ILE A 163 -10.10 -14.75 -14.87
N SER A 164 -10.98 -15.40 -14.12
CA SER A 164 -10.70 -16.64 -13.39
C SER A 164 -11.59 -17.77 -13.89
N TYR A 165 -11.09 -19.00 -13.82
CA TYR A 165 -11.83 -20.20 -14.20
C TYR A 165 -11.86 -21.19 -13.04
N TRP A 166 -13.05 -21.66 -12.65
CA TRP A 166 -13.20 -22.68 -11.62
C TRP A 166 -13.31 -24.07 -12.23
N PHE A 167 -12.34 -24.94 -11.91
CA PHE A 167 -12.37 -26.36 -12.26
C PHE A 167 -13.43 -27.12 -11.43
N PRO A 168 -14.45 -27.72 -12.07
CA PRO A 168 -15.39 -28.55 -11.36
C PRO A 168 -14.69 -29.84 -10.88
N SER A 169 -14.66 -30.05 -9.55
CA SER A 169 -14.21 -31.32 -8.99
C SER A 169 -15.31 -32.36 -9.15
N LYS A 170 -15.08 -33.39 -9.98
CA LYS A 170 -15.97 -34.55 -10.04
C LYS A 170 -15.81 -35.35 -8.75
N LYS A 171 -16.82 -35.33 -7.87
CA LYS A 171 -16.93 -36.34 -6.81
C LYS A 171 -17.02 -37.72 -7.48
N LYS A 172 -16.06 -38.61 -7.23
CA LYS A 172 -16.22 -40.04 -7.53
C LYS A 172 -17.40 -40.53 -6.68
N GLN A 173 -18.47 -40.96 -7.34
CA GLN A 173 -19.47 -41.81 -6.70
C GLN A 173 -18.81 -43.17 -6.47
N ASN A 174 -18.66 -43.56 -5.20
CA ASN A 174 -18.34 -44.94 -4.81
C ASN A 174 -19.62 -45.78 -4.87
#